data_AF-A0A1V5XLH9-F1
#
_entry.id   AF-A0A1V5XLH9-F1
#
_cell.length_a   1.000
_cell.length_b   1.000
_cell.length_c   1.000
_cell.angle_alpha   90.00
_cell.angle_beta   90.00
_cell.angle_gamma   90.00
#
_symmetry.space_group_name_H-M   'P 1'
#
loop_
_entity.id
_entity.type
_entity.pdbx_description
1 polymer ?
#
loop_
_entity_poly.entity_id
_entity_poly.type
_entity_poly.pdbx_seq_one_letter_code
_entity_poly.pdbx_strand_id
1 'polypeptide(L)' 'MRRIGAADSDTLATLMAEHRALDERICQLGRQRFLTPDEQLEIRTLKKLKLAKKDRIAVLERRDSFDRRGNP' A
#
# COMPACT_ATOMS: atom_id res chain seq x y z
N MET A 1 -26.58 14.05 -1.23
CA MET A 1 -26.04 13.08 -0.25
C MET A 1 -25.13 12.11 -0.98
N ARG A 2 -23.81 12.16 -0.76
CA ARG A 2 -22.87 11.19 -1.34
C ARG A 2 -22.22 10.45 -0.17
N ARG A 3 -22.62 9.19 0.06
CA ARG A 3 -21.97 8.30 1.05
C ARG A 3 -20.59 7.95 0.50
N ILE A 4 -19.58 8.77 0.77
CA ILE A 4 -18.21 8.50 0.30
C ILE A 4 -17.34 7.89 1.43
N GLY A 5 -17.61 8.19 2.70
CA GLY A 5 -16.70 7.77 3.79
C GLY A 5 -16.49 6.25 4.00
N ALA A 6 -17.48 5.39 3.68
CA ALA A 6 -17.36 3.95 3.98
C ALA A 6 -16.59 3.17 2.91
N ALA A 7 -16.76 3.50 1.62
CA ALA A 7 -16.14 2.77 0.52
C ALA A 7 -14.64 3.06 0.41
N ASP A 8 -14.24 4.31 0.65
CA ASP A 8 -12.82 4.70 0.67
C ASP A 8 -12.10 4.10 1.88
N SER A 9 -12.76 3.97 3.04
CA SER A 9 -12.19 3.30 4.23
C SER A 9 -11.92 1.81 4.00
N ASP A 10 -12.85 1.09 3.37
CA ASP A 10 -12.69 -0.33 3.02
C ASP A 10 -11.59 -0.54 1.97
N THR A 11 -11.53 0.36 0.98
CA THR A 11 -10.48 0.38 -0.04
C THR A 11 -9.11 0.64 0.58
N LEU A 12 -9.02 1.57 1.54
CA LEU A 12 -7.80 1.87 2.28
C LEU A 12 -7.33 0.67 3.10
N ALA A 13 -8.23 0.04 3.85
CA ALA A 13 -7.92 -1.15 4.65
C ALA A 13 -7.38 -2.29 3.77
N THR A 14 -8.00 -2.52 2.60
CA THR A 14 -7.55 -3.50 1.62
C THR A 14 -6.16 -3.16 1.08
N LEU A 15 -5.94 -1.90 0.67
CA LEU A 15 -4.63 -1.45 0.17
C LEU A 15 -3.53 -1.56 1.23
N MET A 16 -3.85 -1.31 2.50
CA MET A 16 -2.92 -1.47 3.62
C MET A 16 -2.58 -2.94 3.88
N ALA A 17 -3.56 -3.85 3.80
CA ALA A 17 -3.34 -5.28 3.91
C ALA A 17 -2.43 -5.80 2.78
N GLU A 18 -2.71 -5.40 1.53
CA GLU A 18 -1.85 -5.73 0.39
C GLU A 18 -0.45 -5.13 0.54
N HIS A 19 -0.32 -3.89 1.02
CA HIS A 19 0.98 -3.27 1.28
C HIS A 19 1.78 -4.04 2.33
N ARG A 20 1.13 -4.50 3.41
CA ARG A 20 1.78 -5.35 4.43
C ARG A 20 2.23 -6.68 3.83
N ALA A 21 1.39 -7.36 3.06
CA ALA A 21 1.76 -8.63 2.42
C ALA A 21 2.98 -8.48 1.49
N LEU A 22 3.04 -7.39 0.72
CA LEU A 22 4.21 -7.07 -0.11
C LEU A 22 5.47 -6.82 0.73
N ASP A 23 5.33 -6.13 1.86
CA ASP A 23 6.45 -5.85 2.77
C ASP A 23 6.99 -7.13 3.42
N GLU A 24 6.10 -8.00 3.89
CA GLU A 24 6.46 -9.31 4.44
C GLU A 24 7.20 -10.16 3.40
N ARG A 25 6.71 -10.16 2.15
CA ARG A 25 7.39 -10.89 1.05
C ARG A 25 8.78 -10.32 0.76
N ILE A 26 8.92 -9.00 0.73
CA ILE A 26 10.24 -8.34 0.57
C ILE A 26 11.16 -8.69 1.74
N CYS A 27 10.65 -8.71 2.97
CA CYS A 27 11.43 -9.05 4.16
C CYS A 27 11.87 -10.52 4.14
N GLN A 28 10.98 -11.43 3.76
CA GLN A 28 11.28 -12.86 3.64
C GLN A 28 12.36 -13.11 2.60
N LEU A 29 12.28 -12.46 1.44
CA LEU A 29 13.33 -12.54 0.42
C LEU A 29 14.62 -11.88 0.91
N GLY A 30 14.54 -10.70 1.51
CA GLY A 30 15.70 -9.97 2.05
C GLY A 30 16.42 -10.66 3.22
N ARG A 31 15.78 -11.60 3.90
CA ARG A 31 16.41 -12.46 4.92
C ARG A 31 17.35 -13.50 4.32
N GLN A 32 17.21 -13.81 3.03
CA GLN A 32 18.12 -14.73 2.37
C GLN A 32 19.48 -14.05 2.16
N ARG A 33 20.55 -14.73 2.60
CA ARG A 33 21.92 -14.21 2.50
C ARG A 33 22.44 -14.18 1.06
N PHE A 34 21.87 -15.00 0.18
CA PHE A 34 22.15 -15.02 -1.24
C PHE A 34 20.81 -15.10 -1.97
N LEU A 35 20.51 -14.04 -2.72
CA LEU A 35 19.32 -13.97 -3.56
C LEU A 35 19.69 -14.39 -4.98
N THR A 36 18.92 -15.31 -5.54
CA THR A 36 19.00 -15.63 -6.96
C THR A 36 18.66 -14.38 -7.80
N PRO A 37 19.13 -14.30 -9.05
CA PRO A 37 18.82 -13.16 -9.92
C PRO A 37 17.30 -12.95 -10.11
N ASP A 38 16.52 -14.04 -10.07
CA ASP A 38 15.06 -14.00 -10.11
C ASP A 38 14.49 -13.34 -8.85
N GLU A 39 14.94 -13.74 -7.66
CA GLU A 39 14.51 -13.13 -6.40
C GLU A 39 14.93 -11.66 -6.27
N GLN A 40 16.09 -11.27 -6.81
CA GLN A 40 16.49 -9.85 -6.86
C GLN A 40 15.58 -9.04 -7.78
N LEU A 41 15.13 -9.64 -8.89
CA LEU A 41 14.17 -9.02 -9.79
C LEU A 41 12.79 -8.93 -9.12
N GLU A 42 12.36 -9.99 -8.43
CA GLU A 42 11.14 -10.01 -7.63
C GLU A 42 11.16 -8.92 -6.55
N ILE A 43 12.23 -8.78 -5.76
CA ILE A 43 12.37 -7.69 -4.78
C ILE A 43 12.25 -6.31 -5.44
N ARG A 44 12.88 -6.10 -6.60
CA ARG A 44 12.81 -4.81 -7.31
C ARG A 44 11.39 -4.51 -7.78
N THR A 45 10.68 -5.52 -8.28
CA THR A 45 9.28 -5.42 -8.70
C THR A 45 8.37 -5.17 -7.49
N LEU A 46 8.53 -5.94 -6.42
CA LEU A 46 7.77 -5.77 -5.17
C LEU A 46 7.98 -4.39 -4.57
N LYS A 47 9.20 -3.85 -4.58
CA LYS A 47 9.48 -2.47 -4.11
C LYS A 47 8.77 -1.42 -4.95
N LYS A 48 8.72 -1.57 -6.28
CA LYS A 48 7.97 -0.67 -7.18
C LYS A 48 6.47 -0.74 -6.91
N LEU A 49 5.92 -1.94 -6.78
CA LEU A 49 4.50 -2.16 -6.47
C LEU A 49 4.13 -1.58 -5.10
N LYS A 50 4.99 -1.79 -4.09
CA LYS A 50 4.83 -1.22 -2.76
C LYS A 50 4.80 0.30 -2.80
N LEU A 51 5.71 0.92 -3.55
CA LEU A 51 5.75 2.38 -3.71
C LEU A 51 4.45 2.89 -4.37
N ALA A 52 4.00 2.26 -5.46
CA ALA A 52 2.76 2.63 -6.13
C ALA A 52 1.52 2.50 -5.22
N LYS A 53 1.45 1.43 -4.42
CA LYS A 53 0.37 1.27 -3.43
C LYS A 53 0.44 2.31 -2.32
N LYS A 54 1.65 2.62 -1.80
CA LYS A 54 1.85 3.67 -0.80
C LYS A 54 1.39 5.04 -1.34
N ASP A 55 1.70 5.35 -2.59
CA ASP A 55 1.30 6.60 -3.23
C ASP A 55 -0.24 6.69 -3.33
N ARG A 56 -0.87 5.58 -3.72
CA ARG A 56 -2.34 5.47 -3.79
C ARG A 56 -3.01 5.58 -2.42
N ILE A 57 -2.42 4.98 -1.38
CA ILE A 57 -2.85 5.16 0.01
C ILE A 57 -2.71 6.63 0.41
N ALA A 58 -1.59 7.29 0.11
CA ALA A 58 -1.38 8.70 0.46
C ALA A 58 -2.40 9.64 -0.21
N VAL A 59 -2.82 9.34 -1.44
CA VAL A 59 -3.88 10.08 -2.13
C VAL A 59 -5.23 9.86 -1.46
N LEU A 60 -5.56 8.62 -1.09
CA LEU A 60 -6.80 8.29 -0.39
C LEU A 60 -6.82 8.88 1.02
N GLU A 61 -5.72 8.83 1.77
CA GLU A 61 -5.56 9.43 3.10
C GLU A 61 -5.77 10.95 3.05
N ARG A 62 -5.20 11.65 2.05
CA ARG A 62 -5.45 13.08 1.88
C ARG A 62 -6.92 13.38 1.60
N ARG A 63 -7.60 12.49 0.88
CA ARG A 63 -9.01 12.66 0.49
C ARG A 63 -9.96 12.34 1.64
N ASP A 64 -9.70 11.26 2.38
CA ASP A 64 -10.44 10.88 3.59
C ASP A 64 -10.23 11.91 4.71
N SER A 65 -8.99 12.36 4.95
CA SER A 65 -8.72 13.40 5.95
C SER A 65 -9.31 14.76 5.61
N PHE A 66 -9.57 15.03 4.32
CA PHE A 66 -10.31 16.20 3.85
C PHE A 66 -11.83 16.04 4.09
N ASP A 67 -12.40 14.86 3.82
CA ASP A 67 -13.82 14.58 4.02
C ASP A 67 -14.21 14.50 5.51
N ARG A 68 -13.36 13.87 6.35
CA ARG A 68 -13.57 13.81 7.81
C ARG A 68 -13.32 15.13 8.53
N ARG A 69 -12.53 16.04 7.95
CA ARG A 69 -12.37 17.42 8.44
C ARG A 69 -13.28 18.39 7.68
N GLY A 70 -14.52 18.02 7.43
CA GLY A 70 -15.56 18.99 7.12
C GLY A 70 -15.58 20.10 8.18
N ASN A 71 -14.95 21.23 7.86
CA ASN A 71 -15.15 22.51 8.53
C ASN A 71 -16.27 23.24 7.76
N PRO A 72 -17.21 23.91 8.44
CA PRO A 72 -18.45 24.43 7.87
C PRO A 72 -18.28 25.39 6.70
#